data_AF-A0A6C0EPY1-F1
#
_entry.id   AF-A0A6C0EPY1-F1
#
_cell.length_a   1.000
_cell.length_b   1.000
_cell.length_c   1.000
_cell.angle_alpha   90.00
_cell.angle_beta   90.00
_cell.angle_gamma   90.00
#
_symmetry.space_group_name_H-M   'P 1'
#
loop_
_entity.id
_entity.type
_entity.pdbx_description
1 polymer ?
#
loop_
_entity_poly.entity_id
_entity_poly.type
_entity_poly.pdbx_seq_one_letter_code
_entity_poly.pdbx_strand_id
1 'polypeptide(L)'
;MVKKNSELLLIGVIVVGILAVVFMSRGGSTVVIQDNPVKFSSTRKHPFDVFSDPYAPPERENPYLFGRDSSYQQVGILDKMGSMLPLFGRPSINSSNRWEYYTMKDGLKLPISMGGKPCNSDTGCGEMLSGNGDGVDVLGIGAMKSFIYDTKQLRR
;
A
#
# COMPACT_ATOMS: atom_id res chain seq x y z
N MET A 1 -36.16 46.89 -54.38
CA MET A 1 -34.74 46.96 -53.92
C MET A 1 -34.50 46.29 -52.55
N VAL A 2 -35.47 45.58 -51.95
CA VAL A 2 -35.37 45.02 -50.58
C VAL A 2 -34.92 43.54 -50.56
N LYS A 3 -35.17 42.78 -51.64
CA LYS A 3 -35.03 41.32 -51.69
C LYS A 3 -33.57 40.80 -51.59
N LYS A 4 -32.56 41.59 -52.00
CA LYS A 4 -31.15 41.16 -51.90
C LYS A 4 -30.61 41.19 -50.46
N ASN A 5 -31.12 42.10 -49.62
CA ASN A 5 -30.60 42.27 -48.26
C ASN A 5 -31.14 41.20 -47.30
N SER A 6 -32.38 40.72 -47.52
CA SER A 6 -32.95 39.61 -46.74
C SER A 6 -32.25 38.28 -47.00
N GLU A 7 -31.84 38.01 -48.25
CA GLU A 7 -31.08 36.80 -48.61
C GLU A 7 -29.67 36.81 -48.01
N LEU A 8 -29.00 37.98 -48.01
CA LEU A 8 -27.69 38.15 -47.38
C LEU A 8 -27.74 37.93 -45.86
N LEU A 9 -28.81 38.39 -45.19
CA LEU A 9 -29.00 38.16 -43.75
C LEU A 9 -29.28 36.69 -43.44
N LEU A 10 -30.08 36.00 -44.27
CA LEU A 10 -30.34 34.57 -44.12
C LEU A 10 -29.06 33.73 -44.26
N ILE A 11 -28.23 34.03 -45.27
CA ILE A 11 -26.95 33.36 -45.46
C ILE A 11 -26.01 33.62 -44.28
N GLY A 12 -25.97 34.86 -43.77
CA GLY A 12 -25.15 35.21 -42.60
C GLY A 12 -25.50 34.42 -41.35
N VAL A 13 -26.79 34.25 -41.05
CA VAL A 13 -27.26 33.48 -39.87
C VAL A 13 -26.92 31.99 -40.01
N ILE A 14 -27.04 31.42 -41.22
CA ILE A 14 -26.69 30.02 -41.48
C ILE A 14 -25.18 29.80 -41.28
N VAL A 15 -24.34 30.69 -41.80
CA VAL A 15 -22.87 30.60 -41.66
C VAL A 15 -22.45 30.69 -40.19
N VAL A 16 -23.04 31.61 -39.42
CA VAL A 16 -22.76 31.75 -37.98
C VAL A 16 -23.24 30.52 -37.20
N GLY A 17 -24.40 29.96 -37.56
CA GLY A 17 -24.91 28.72 -36.96
C GLY A 17 -23.98 27.53 -37.20
N ILE A 18 -23.49 27.37 -38.43
CA ILE A 18 -22.53 26.30 -38.78
C ILE A 18 -21.21 26.49 -38.01
N LEU A 19 -20.69 27.71 -37.94
CA LEU A 19 -19.48 28.01 -37.17
C LEU A 19 -19.66 27.70 -35.67
N ALA A 20 -20.81 28.03 -35.09
CA ALA A 20 -21.11 27.73 -33.70
C ALA A 20 -21.16 26.21 -33.44
N VAL A 21 -21.78 25.44 -34.34
CA VAL A 21 -21.84 23.97 -34.25
C VAL A 21 -20.46 23.34 -34.36
N VAL A 22 -19.61 23.83 -35.27
CA VAL A 22 -18.21 23.35 -35.41
C VAL A 22 -17.37 23.69 -34.18
N PHE A 23 -17.64 24.82 -33.54
CA PHE A 23 -16.93 25.20 -32.32
C PHE A 23 -17.38 24.35 -31.12
N MET A 24 -18.67 24.06 -31.01
CA MET A 24 -19.24 23.23 -29.95
C MET A 24 -18.91 21.74 -30.08
N SER A 25 -18.62 21.25 -31.29
CA SER A 25 -18.26 19.84 -31.52
C SER A 25 -16.80 19.50 -31.20
N ARG A 26 -15.97 20.48 -30.83
CA ARG A 26 -14.63 20.26 -30.25
C ARG A 26 -14.73 19.88 -28.77
N GLY A 27 -15.46 18.79 -28.49
CA GLY A 27 -15.50 18.13 -27.19
C GLY A 27 -14.13 17.55 -26.84
N GLY A 28 -13.73 17.74 -25.58
CA GLY A 28 -12.36 17.58 -25.10
C GLY A 28 -11.76 16.19 -25.31
N SER A 29 -10.43 16.19 -25.46
CA SER A 29 -9.61 14.99 -25.53
C SER A 29 -9.75 14.20 -24.23
N THR A 30 -10.40 13.04 -24.29
CA THR A 30 -10.38 12.08 -23.19
C THR A 30 -8.99 11.45 -23.14
N VAL A 31 -8.24 11.73 -22.08
CA VAL A 31 -6.97 11.04 -21.81
C VAL A 31 -7.34 9.63 -21.35
N VAL A 32 -7.24 8.67 -22.26
CA VAL A 32 -7.33 7.25 -21.92
C VAL A 32 -6.04 6.90 -21.17
N ILE A 33 -6.11 6.78 -19.86
CA ILE A 33 -5.02 6.18 -19.07
C ILE A 33 -5.01 4.70 -19.43
N GLN A 34 -4.12 4.34 -20.36
CA GLN A 34 -3.90 2.96 -20.75
C GLN A 34 -2.97 2.33 -19.72
N ASP A 35 -3.57 1.67 -18.73
CA ASP A 35 -2.85 0.86 -17.74
C ASP A 35 -2.25 -0.35 -18.45
N ASN A 36 -1.05 -0.19 -19.00
CA ASN A 36 -0.27 -1.35 -19.41
C ASN A 36 0.00 -2.18 -18.15
N PRO A 37 -0.32 -3.48 -18.13
CA PRO A 37 -0.03 -4.32 -16.97
C PRO A 37 1.48 -4.25 -16.70
N VAL A 38 1.84 -3.89 -15.47
CA VAL A 38 3.23 -3.82 -15.03
C VAL A 38 3.84 -5.20 -15.24
N LYS A 39 4.68 -5.33 -16.26
CA LYS A 39 5.43 -6.56 -16.50
C LYS A 39 6.54 -6.61 -15.46
N PHE A 40 6.28 -7.29 -14.34
CA PHE A 40 7.31 -7.59 -13.36
C PHE A 40 8.31 -8.55 -13.99
N SER A 41 9.47 -8.04 -14.36
CA SER A 41 10.62 -8.88 -14.65
C SER A 41 10.96 -9.59 -13.35
N SER A 42 10.60 -10.87 -13.25
CA SER A 42 11.00 -11.77 -12.17
C SER A 42 12.52 -11.92 -12.24
N THR A 43 13.24 -10.91 -11.78
CA THR A 43 14.65 -11.02 -11.48
C THR A 43 14.69 -11.84 -10.21
N ARG A 44 14.87 -13.15 -10.38
CA ARG A 44 14.99 -14.15 -9.30
C ARG A 44 15.89 -13.60 -8.19
N LYS A 45 15.30 -13.05 -7.14
CA LYS A 45 15.98 -12.59 -5.92
C LYS A 45 15.56 -13.51 -4.80
N HIS A 46 16.56 -14.05 -4.11
CA HIS A 46 16.55 -14.92 -2.92
C HIS A 46 15.33 -15.82 -2.65
N PRO A 47 15.52 -17.11 -2.30
CA PRO A 47 14.43 -18.03 -1.93
C PRO A 47 13.45 -17.56 -0.84
N PHE A 48 13.73 -16.44 -0.16
CA PHE A 48 12.97 -15.86 0.95
C PHE A 48 12.38 -14.47 0.63
N ASP A 49 12.47 -13.98 -0.61
CA ASP A 49 11.93 -12.68 -1.02
C ASP A 49 10.42 -12.80 -1.37
N VAL A 50 9.62 -13.13 -0.36
CA VAL A 50 8.15 -13.29 -0.44
C VAL A 50 7.48 -11.98 -0.89
N PHE A 51 8.13 -10.83 -0.66
CA PHE A 51 7.65 -9.52 -1.10
C PHE A 51 7.63 -9.34 -2.62
N SER A 52 8.50 -10.05 -3.32
CA SER A 52 8.64 -9.95 -4.78
C SER A 52 7.68 -10.88 -5.53
N ASP A 53 7.04 -11.82 -4.82
CA ASP A 53 6.07 -12.74 -5.39
C ASP A 53 4.63 -12.28 -5.07
N PRO A 54 3.92 -11.67 -6.04
CA PRO A 54 2.56 -11.19 -5.83
C PRO A 54 1.54 -12.33 -5.63
N TYR A 55 1.93 -13.58 -5.87
CA TYR A 55 1.07 -14.76 -5.65
C TYR A 55 1.41 -15.50 -4.36
N ALA A 56 2.54 -15.17 -3.71
CA ALA A 56 2.84 -15.68 -2.38
C ALA A 56 2.02 -14.89 -1.35
N PRO A 57 1.15 -15.56 -0.57
CA PRO A 57 0.43 -14.87 0.48
C PRO A 57 1.43 -14.34 1.52
N PRO A 58 1.18 -13.17 2.14
CA PRO A 58 1.97 -12.66 3.24
C PRO A 58 1.64 -13.48 4.50
N GLU A 59 1.97 -14.77 4.47
CA GLU A 59 1.85 -15.65 5.61
C GLU A 59 3.04 -15.42 6.54
N ARG A 60 2.75 -15.44 7.83
CA ARG A 60 3.79 -15.58 8.83
C ARG A 60 4.41 -16.96 8.68
N GLU A 61 5.57 -17.04 8.05
CA GLU A 61 6.36 -18.28 8.03
C GLU A 61 6.69 -18.68 9.47
N ASN A 62 6.72 -19.99 9.74
CA ASN A 62 7.11 -20.47 11.06
C ASN A 62 8.61 -20.23 11.24
N PRO A 63 9.02 -19.25 12.08
CA PRO A 63 10.43 -18.87 12.19
C PRO A 63 11.26 -19.93 12.91
N TYR A 64 10.63 -20.97 13.47
CA TYR A 64 11.31 -22.12 14.07
C TYR A 64 11.67 -23.23 13.06
N LEU A 65 11.18 -23.16 11.82
CA LEU A 65 11.51 -24.14 10.77
C LEU A 65 12.88 -23.89 10.14
N PHE A 66 13.37 -22.65 10.17
CA PHE A 66 14.66 -22.28 9.62
C PHE A 66 15.65 -22.10 10.77
N GLY A 67 16.50 -23.11 10.97
CA GLY A 67 17.45 -23.16 12.07
C GLY A 67 18.25 -21.86 12.20
N ARG A 68 18.14 -21.23 13.38
CA ARG A 68 18.99 -20.13 13.90
C ARG A 68 18.98 -18.79 13.14
N ASP A 69 18.50 -18.76 11.91
CA ASP A 69 18.40 -17.55 11.10
C ASP A 69 17.03 -16.89 11.29
N SER A 70 16.83 -16.26 12.46
CA SER A 70 15.67 -15.40 12.71
C SER A 70 15.80 -14.08 11.95
N SER A 71 15.76 -14.14 10.62
CA SER A 71 15.66 -12.93 9.81
C SER A 71 14.33 -12.23 10.08
N TYR A 72 14.31 -10.91 10.08
CA TYR A 72 13.06 -10.16 10.15
C TYR A 72 12.24 -10.41 8.89
N GLN A 73 10.98 -10.76 9.09
CA GLN A 73 10.00 -10.96 8.04
C GLN A 73 8.80 -10.05 8.30
N GLN A 74 8.00 -9.78 7.27
CA GLN A 74 6.74 -9.09 7.50
C GLN A 74 5.76 -10.05 8.15
N VAL A 75 5.31 -9.68 9.33
CA VAL A 75 4.38 -10.48 10.14
C VAL A 75 3.01 -9.83 10.23
N GLY A 76 2.86 -8.60 9.72
CA GLY A 76 1.61 -7.87 9.81
C GLY A 76 1.68 -6.45 9.27
N ILE A 77 0.75 -5.64 9.76
CA ILE A 77 0.60 -4.22 9.43
C ILE A 77 0.40 -3.40 10.70
N LEU A 78 0.77 -2.13 10.64
CA LEU A 78 0.34 -1.10 11.57
C LEU A 78 -0.68 -0.23 10.87
N ASP A 79 -1.78 0.10 11.55
CA ASP A 79 -2.81 0.99 11.05
C ASP A 79 -3.06 2.15 12.01
N LYS A 80 -3.25 3.33 11.41
CA LYS A 80 -3.66 4.57 12.07
C LYS A 80 -4.46 5.41 11.10
N MET A 81 -5.80 5.29 11.14
CA MET A 81 -6.76 6.20 10.50
C MET A 81 -6.32 6.70 9.11
N GLY A 82 -6.05 5.76 8.19
CA GLY A 82 -5.66 6.07 6.81
C GLY A 82 -4.15 6.06 6.54
N SER A 83 -3.31 5.84 7.56
CA SER A 83 -1.89 5.54 7.41
C SER A 83 -1.62 4.08 7.79
N MET A 84 -1.26 3.27 6.79
CA MET A 84 -0.83 1.89 6.98
C MET A 84 0.68 1.77 6.79
N LEU A 85 1.34 1.01 7.66
CA LEU A 85 2.77 0.70 7.57
C LEU A 85 3.00 -0.81 7.70
N PRO A 86 4.03 -1.37 7.07
CA PRO A 86 4.40 -2.76 7.26
C PRO A 86 4.95 -3.00 8.67
N LEU A 87 4.56 -4.12 9.30
CA LEU A 87 5.12 -4.57 10.56
C LEU A 87 6.06 -5.75 10.31
N PHE A 88 7.33 -5.57 10.69
CA PHE A 88 8.34 -6.60 10.62
C PHE A 88 8.60 -7.20 12.00
N GLY A 89 8.77 -8.52 12.04
CA GLY A 89 8.98 -9.26 13.27
C GLY A 89 9.95 -10.43 13.09
N ARG A 90 10.59 -10.81 14.19
CA ARG A 90 11.34 -12.06 14.35
C ARG A 90 11.24 -12.57 15.78
N PRO A 91 11.39 -13.88 16.04
CA PRO A 91 11.65 -14.37 17.40
C PRO A 91 12.95 -13.80 17.94
N SER A 92 12.99 -13.50 19.23
CA SER A 92 14.22 -13.11 19.91
C SER A 92 15.16 -14.31 20.02
N ILE A 93 16.45 -14.08 19.75
CA ILE A 93 17.49 -15.10 19.90
C ILE A 93 17.65 -15.51 21.37
N ASN A 94 17.40 -14.59 22.30
CA ASN A 94 17.62 -14.80 23.72
C ASN A 94 16.45 -15.51 24.41
N SER A 95 15.25 -15.53 23.81
CA SER A 95 14.06 -16.14 24.40
C SER A 95 13.05 -16.56 23.34
N SER A 96 12.61 -17.82 23.39
CA SER A 96 11.60 -18.40 22.49
C SER A 96 10.22 -17.74 22.60
N ASN A 97 9.91 -17.10 23.74
CA ASN A 97 8.59 -16.53 23.96
C ASN A 97 8.57 -15.01 23.72
N ARG A 98 9.65 -14.47 23.15
CA ARG A 98 9.83 -13.05 22.90
C ARG A 98 10.03 -12.79 21.43
N TRP A 99 9.62 -11.61 21.01
CA TRP A 99 9.66 -11.17 19.63
C TRP A 99 10.28 -9.78 19.54
N GLU A 100 11.02 -9.57 18.48
CA GLU A 100 11.56 -8.26 18.14
C GLU A 100 10.78 -7.68 16.96
N TYR A 101 10.42 -6.41 17.07
CA TYR A 101 9.58 -5.74 16.07
C TYR A 101 10.17 -4.40 15.64
N TYR A 102 10.00 -4.08 14.36
CA TYR A 102 10.21 -2.75 13.81
C TYR A 102 9.22 -2.49 12.67
N THR A 103 9.06 -1.23 12.29
CA THR A 103 8.32 -0.85 11.09
C THR A 103 9.20 -0.07 10.12
N MET A 104 8.79 0.04 8.87
CA MET A 104 9.50 0.83 7.86
C MET A 104 8.57 1.87 7.27
N LYS A 105 9.06 3.10 7.16
CA LYS A 105 8.36 4.19 6.48
C LYS A 105 9.38 4.92 5.59
N ASP A 106 9.06 5.08 4.32
CA ASP A 106 9.90 5.79 3.34
C ASP A 106 11.37 5.29 3.29
N GLY A 107 11.56 3.97 3.46
CA GLY A 107 12.89 3.33 3.50
C GLY A 107 13.64 3.45 4.84
N LEU A 108 13.08 4.16 5.83
CA LEU A 108 13.65 4.28 7.17
C LEU A 108 13.07 3.22 8.10
N LYS A 109 13.95 2.51 8.83
CA LYS A 109 13.55 1.56 9.87
C LYS A 109 13.28 2.31 11.17
N LEU A 110 12.08 2.14 11.70
CA LEU A 110 11.62 2.82 12.91
C LEU A 110 11.40 1.78 14.03
N PRO A 111 11.95 2.01 15.22
CA PRO A 111 11.71 1.14 16.37
C PRO A 111 10.27 1.30 16.87
N ILE A 112 9.76 0.20 17.42
CA ILE A 112 8.41 0.11 17.98
C ILE A 112 8.54 -0.14 19.48
N SER A 113 7.64 0.46 20.25
CA SER A 113 7.47 0.15 21.66
C SER A 113 6.04 -0.29 21.96
N MET A 114 5.91 -1.20 22.92
CA MET A 114 4.63 -1.74 23.36
C MET A 114 4.55 -1.58 24.88
N GLY A 115 3.52 -0.89 25.36
CA GLY A 115 3.38 -0.56 26.79
C GLY A 115 4.57 0.21 27.37
N GLY A 116 5.20 1.08 26.58
CA GLY A 116 6.37 1.88 26.98
C GLY A 116 7.71 1.11 26.97
N LYS A 117 7.74 -0.14 26.53
CA LYS A 117 8.98 -0.93 26.41
C LYS A 117 9.41 -1.08 24.96
N PRO A 118 10.69 -0.86 24.62
CA PRO A 118 11.17 -0.99 23.25
C PRO A 118 11.23 -2.47 22.82
N CYS A 119 10.57 -2.77 21.70
CA CYS A 119 10.51 -4.11 21.13
C CYS A 119 11.76 -4.48 20.30
N ASN A 120 12.69 -3.56 20.10
CA ASN A 120 13.95 -3.78 19.41
C ASN A 120 15.14 -4.00 20.37
N SER A 121 14.86 -4.33 21.63
CA SER A 121 15.86 -4.59 22.67
C SER A 121 16.16 -6.08 22.79
N ASP A 122 17.23 -6.45 23.51
CA ASP A 122 17.64 -7.85 23.74
C ASP A 122 16.56 -8.69 24.46
N THR A 123 15.65 -8.04 25.19
CA THR A 123 14.51 -8.70 25.85
C THR A 123 13.33 -8.88 24.89
N GLY A 124 13.22 -8.03 23.87
CA GLY A 124 12.08 -7.97 22.98
C GLY A 124 10.75 -7.68 23.68
N CYS A 125 9.68 -7.95 22.96
CA CYS A 125 8.29 -7.79 23.36
C CYS A 125 7.57 -9.14 23.41
N GLY A 126 6.39 -9.17 24.01
CA GLY A 126 5.47 -10.30 23.84
C GLY A 126 5.02 -10.43 22.39
N GLU A 127 4.62 -11.63 22.00
CA GLU A 127 3.98 -11.86 20.70
C GLU A 127 2.68 -11.06 20.61
N MET A 128 2.49 -10.35 19.50
CA MET A 128 1.28 -9.53 19.28
C MET A 128 0.12 -10.40 18.76
N LEU A 129 -1.11 -10.00 19.09
CA LEU A 129 -2.32 -10.76 18.77
C LEU A 129 -2.97 -10.27 17.46
N SER A 130 -3.48 -11.21 16.66
CA SER A 130 -4.11 -10.94 15.36
C SER A 130 -5.50 -10.29 15.45
N GLY A 131 -6.23 -10.48 16.57
CA GLY A 131 -7.65 -10.12 16.71
C GLY A 131 -7.94 -8.62 16.75
N ASN A 132 -7.94 -8.03 17.95
CA ASN A 132 -8.35 -6.62 18.18
C ASN A 132 -7.25 -5.59 17.91
N GLY A 133 -6.07 -6.08 17.56
CA GLY A 133 -4.83 -5.36 17.40
C GLY A 133 -4.27 -4.78 18.70
N ASP A 134 -2.95 -4.88 18.86
CA ASP A 134 -2.26 -4.33 20.03
C ASP A 134 -1.88 -2.87 19.80
N GLY A 135 -1.97 -2.06 20.86
CA GLY A 135 -1.54 -0.67 20.83
C GLY A 135 -0.03 -0.58 20.91
N VAL A 136 0.59 0.01 19.89
CA VAL A 136 2.03 0.25 19.82
C VAL A 136 2.36 1.68 19.54
N ASP A 137 3.50 2.13 20.04
CA ASP A 137 4.03 3.47 19.78
C ASP A 137 5.26 3.38 18.89
N VAL A 138 5.17 4.04 17.73
CA VAL A 138 6.22 4.07 16.72
C VAL A 138 7.00 5.37 16.85
N LEU A 139 8.32 5.26 16.96
CA LEU A 139 9.18 6.43 17.11
C LEU A 139 8.98 7.43 15.96
N GLY A 140 8.65 8.67 16.31
CA GLY A 140 8.44 9.77 15.36
C GLY A 140 7.07 9.79 14.67
N ILE A 141 6.21 8.79 14.87
CA ILE A 141 4.85 8.72 14.29
C ILE A 141 3.77 8.75 15.38
N GLY A 142 4.07 8.16 16.53
CA GLY A 142 3.15 8.02 17.66
C GLY A 142 2.40 6.69 17.66
N ALA A 143 1.32 6.65 18.43
CA ALA A 143 0.51 5.45 18.63
C ALA A 143 -0.18 4.97 17.33
N MET A 144 -0.11 3.66 17.10
CA MET A 144 -0.72 2.90 16.01
C MET A 144 -1.26 1.57 16.56
N LYS A 145 -2.14 0.92 15.81
CA LYS A 145 -2.60 -0.45 16.11
C LYS A 145 -1.88 -1.45 15.23
N SER A 146 -1.38 -2.54 15.82
CA SER A 146 -0.78 -3.63 15.06
C SER A 146 -1.78 -4.72 14.73
N PHE A 147 -1.72 -5.28 13.54
CA PHE A 147 -2.46 -6.47 13.13
C PHE A 147 -1.49 -7.49 12.55
N ILE A 148 -1.34 -8.64 13.21
CA ILE A 148 -0.51 -9.75 12.74
C ILE A 148 -1.29 -10.63 11.78
N TYR A 149 -0.63 -11.08 10.72
CA TYR A 149 -1.14 -12.08 9.78
C TYR A 149 -1.28 -13.42 10.48
N ASP A 150 -2.49 -13.97 10.45
CA ASP A 150 -2.79 -15.30 10.98
C ASP A 150 -3.20 -16.23 9.83
N THR A 151 -2.48 -17.35 9.67
CA THR A 151 -2.78 -18.37 8.67
C THR A 151 -4.13 -19.04 8.91
N LYS A 152 -4.64 -19.03 10.15
CA LYS A 152 -5.99 -19.53 10.46
C LYS A 152 -7.09 -18.70 9.80
N GLN A 153 -6.84 -17.43 9.47
CA GLN A 153 -7.81 -16.61 8.76
C GLN A 153 -7.90 -16.95 7.26
N LEU A 154 -6.86 -17.60 6.71
CA LEU A 154 -6.78 -18.01 5.31
C LEU A 154 -7.25 -19.45 5.07
N ARG A 155 -7.14 -20.32 6.07
CA ARG A 155 -7.77 -21.66 6.05
C ARG A 155 -9.28 -21.53 6.31
N ARG A 156 -10.07 -21.46 5.24
CA ARG A 156 -11.51 -21.78 5.31
C ARG A 156 -11.72 -23.28 5.16
#